data_AF-A0AAN4Q8C6-F1
#
_entry.id   AF-A0AAN4Q8C6-F1
#
_cell.length_a   1.000
_cell.length_b   1.000
_cell.length_c   1.000
_cell.angle_alpha   90.00
_cell.angle_beta   90.00
_cell.angle_gamma   90.00
#
_symmetry.space_group_name_H-M   'P 1'
#
loop_
_entity.id
_entity.type
_entity.pdbx_description
1 polymer ?
#
loop_
_entity_poly.entity_id
_entity_poly.type
_entity_poly.pdbx_seq_one_letter_code
_entity_poly.pdbx_strand_id
1 'polypeptide(L)' 'MQRFYFRAEFLRDVFLFLDEVGAKHRILTCSFVPDPIFPDVDVPFFAPCQLDDLLLIARSIEDAYVIVDSLETMS' A
#
# COMPACT_ATOMS: atom_id res chain seq x y z
N MET A 1 9.99 12.58 -2.59
CA MET A 1 9.48 11.40 -3.30
C MET A 1 10.04 10.20 -2.57
N GLN A 2 9.15 9.38 -2.02
CA GLN A 2 9.53 8.28 -1.15
C GLN A 2 9.06 6.97 -1.80
N ARG A 3 9.80 5.91 -1.54
CA ARG A 3 9.40 4.56 -1.89
C ARG A 3 8.73 3.95 -0.68
N PHE A 4 7.57 3.36 -0.90
CA PHE A 4 6.81 2.66 0.14
C PHE A 4 6.65 1.20 -0.25
N TYR A 5 6.37 0.39 0.75
CA TYR A 5 6.10 -1.02 0.62
C TYR A 5 5.00 -1.40 1.61
N PHE A 6 4.11 -2.28 1.21
CA PHE A 6 3.19 -2.97 2.10
C PHE A 6 2.88 -4.36 1.54
N ARG A 7 2.35 -5.21 2.41
CA ARG A 7 1.82 -6.53 2.12
C ARG A 7 0.29 -6.52 2.24
N ALA A 8 -0.37 -7.39 1.50
CA ALA A 8 -1.81 -7.61 1.63
C ALA A 8 -2.18 -9.06 1.30
N GLU A 9 -3.19 -9.59 1.99
CA GLU A 9 -3.74 -10.93 1.73
C GLU A 9 -4.77 -10.91 0.58
N PHE A 10 -5.41 -9.77 0.34
CA PHE A 10 -6.47 -9.63 -0.66
C PHE A 10 -6.19 -8.47 -1.61
N LEU A 11 -6.25 -8.75 -2.92
CA LEU A 11 -6.11 -7.72 -3.96
C LEU A 11 -7.17 -6.62 -3.85
N ARG A 12 -8.36 -6.92 -3.30
CA ARG A 12 -9.40 -5.92 -3.08
C ARG A 12 -8.90 -4.78 -2.21
N ASP A 13 -8.24 -5.09 -1.09
CA ASP A 13 -7.79 -4.09 -0.12
C ASP A 13 -6.62 -3.28 -0.70
N VAL A 14 -5.77 -3.94 -1.50
CA VAL A 14 -4.73 -3.27 -2.29
C VAL A 14 -5.35 -2.23 -3.22
N PHE A 15 -6.37 -2.59 -4.00
CA PHE A 15 -6.99 -1.67 -4.94
C PHE A 15 -7.74 -0.53 -4.24
N LEU A 16 -8.45 -0.81 -3.15
CA LEU A 16 -9.09 0.22 -2.33
C LEU A 16 -8.06 1.21 -1.76
N PHE A 17 -6.96 0.69 -1.22
CA PHE A 17 -5.89 1.52 -0.68
C PHE A 17 -5.22 2.38 -1.75
N LEU A 18 -4.83 1.79 -2.89
CA LEU A 18 -4.18 2.52 -3.97
C LEU A 18 -5.12 3.54 -4.64
N ASP A 19 -6.42 3.29 -4.70
CA ASP A 19 -7.40 4.26 -5.20
C ASP A 19 -7.50 5.49 -4.29
N GLU A 20 -7.64 5.28 -2.97
CA GLU A 20 -7.66 6.36 -1.97
C GLU A 20 -6.34 7.15 -1.93
N VAL A 21 -5.20 6.45 -2.06
CA VAL A 21 -3.89 7.11 -2.21
C VAL A 21 -3.87 7.91 -3.51
N GLY A 22 -4.29 7.32 -4.64
CA GLY A 22 -4.33 7.95 -5.95
C GLY A 22 -5.23 9.19 -6.03
N ALA A 23 -6.30 9.23 -5.23
CA ALA A 23 -7.20 10.36 -5.12
C ALA A 23 -6.55 11.60 -4.46
N LYS A 24 -5.54 11.40 -3.60
CA LYS A 24 -4.89 12.48 -2.82
C LYS A 24 -3.44 12.74 -3.24
N HIS A 25 -2.76 11.70 -3.71
CA HIS A 25 -1.34 11.70 -4.01
C HIS A 25 -1.08 10.98 -5.33
N ARG A 26 -0.19 11.56 -6.15
CA ARG A 26 0.20 10.95 -7.41
C ARG A 26 1.08 9.72 -7.16
N ILE A 27 0.58 8.54 -7.52
CA ILE A 27 1.36 7.31 -7.61
C ILE A 27 2.16 7.34 -8.92
N LEU A 28 3.49 7.25 -8.84
CA LEU A 28 4.37 7.32 -10.01
C LEU A 28 4.65 5.96 -10.62
N THR A 29 4.94 4.98 -9.75
CA THR A 29 5.16 3.58 -10.11
C THR A 29 4.58 2.71 -9.00
N CYS A 30 4.07 1.55 -9.39
CA CYS A 30 3.51 0.54 -8.50
C CYS A 30 3.71 -0.81 -9.18
N SER A 31 4.09 -1.83 -8.42
CA SER A 31 4.17 -3.20 -8.92
C SER A 31 3.56 -4.16 -7.91
N PHE A 32 3.05 -5.28 -8.42
CA PHE A 32 2.48 -6.35 -7.61
C PHE A 32 3.42 -7.54 -7.72
N VAL A 33 3.99 -7.94 -6.59
CA VAL A 33 4.90 -9.08 -6.50
C VAL A 33 4.19 -10.17 -5.71
N PRO A 34 3.64 -11.21 -6.37
CA PRO A 34 3.01 -12.31 -5.65
C PRO A 34 4.02 -13.04 -4.77
N ASP A 35 3.66 -13.34 -3.52
CA ASP A 35 4.45 -14.25 -2.69
C ASP A 35 4.44 -15.66 -3.33
N PRO A 36 5.58 -16.38 -3.38
CA PRO A 36 5.63 -17.77 -3.82
C PRO A 36 4.65 -18.70 -3.09
N ILE A 37 4.29 -18.36 -1.85
CA ILE A 37 3.31 -19.05 -1.02
C ILE A 37 2.09 -18.13 -0.93
N PHE A 38 1.17 -18.27 -1.90
CA PHE A 38 -0.13 -17.60 -1.94
C PHE A 38 -0.85 -17.74 -0.56
N PRO A 39 -1.40 -16.66 0.03
CA PRO A 39 -2.18 -15.62 -0.65
C PRO A 39 -1.57 -14.21 -0.74
N ASP A 40 -0.42 -13.97 -0.14
CA ASP A 40 0.06 -12.59 0.05
C ASP A 40 0.60 -11.95 -1.25
N VAL A 41 0.43 -10.63 -1.35
CA VAL A 41 1.04 -9.81 -2.40
C VAL A 41 1.85 -8.67 -1.78
N ASP A 42 3.06 -8.52 -2.27
CA ASP A 42 3.97 -7.45 -1.94
C ASP A 42 3.79 -6.30 -2.93
N VAL A 43 3.59 -5.08 -2.40
CA VAL A 43 3.22 -3.91 -3.21
C VAL A 43 4.17 -2.74 -2.94
N PRO A 44 5.33 -2.69 -3.62
CA PRO A 44 6.16 -1.50 -3.61
C PRO A 44 5.61 -0.44 -4.56
N PHE A 45 5.58 0.82 -4.11
CA PHE A 45 5.14 1.95 -4.92
C PHE A 45 5.86 3.26 -4.56
N PHE A 46 5.76 4.26 -5.43
CA PHE A 46 6.34 5.59 -5.23
C PHE A 46 5.28 6.68 -5.20
N ALA A 47 5.33 7.52 -4.17
CA ALA A 47 4.44 8.68 -4.03
C ALA A 47 5.15 9.87 -3.33
N PRO A 48 4.71 11.12 -3.60
CA PRO A 48 5.21 12.30 -2.92
C PRO A 48 4.36 12.63 -1.67
N CYS A 49 4.31 11.72 -0.71
CA CYS A 49 3.60 11.86 0.57
C CYS A 49 4.48 11.40 1.74
N GLN A 50 3.99 11.53 2.98
CA GLN A 50 4.63 10.95 4.16
C GLN A 50 4.00 9.60 4.49
N LEU A 51 4.73 8.77 5.25
CA LEU A 51 4.22 7.49 5.74
C LEU A 51 2.95 7.66 6.59
N ASP A 52 2.88 8.70 7.41
CA ASP A 52 1.73 8.97 8.28
C ASP A 52 0.45 9.23 7.47
N ASP A 53 0.55 9.91 6.32
CA ASP A 53 -0.61 10.14 5.43
C ASP A 53 -1.17 8.81 4.93
N LEU A 54 -0.29 7.88 4.57
CA LEU A 54 -0.64 6.56 4.06
C LEU A 54 -1.22 5.68 5.17
N LEU A 55 -0.68 5.73 6.40
CA LEU A 55 -1.23 5.03 7.55
C LEU A 55 -2.64 5.50 7.90
N LEU A 56 -2.91 6.82 7.79
CA LEU A 56 -4.24 7.37 7.99
C LEU A 56 -5.23 6.86 6.92
N ILE A 57 -4.80 6.79 5.66
CA ILE A 57 -5.62 6.23 4.58
C ILE A 57 -5.90 4.75 4.82
N ALA A 58 -4.87 3.93 5.10
CA ALA A 58 -5.02 2.50 5.33
C ALA A 58 -5.98 2.19 6.49
N ARG A 59 -5.87 2.93 7.60
CA ARG A 59 -6.78 2.78 8.76
C ARG A 59 -8.23 3.17 8.50
N SER A 60 -8.50 3.91 7.42
CA SER A 60 -9.86 4.28 7.03
C SER A 60 -10.56 3.22 6.19
N ILE A 61 -9.82 2.21 5.71
CA ILE A 61 -10.34 1.12 4.90
C ILE A 61 -10.68 -0.05 5.81
N GLU A 62 -11.92 -0.54 5.71
CA GLU A 62 -12.36 -1.75 6.39
C GLU A 62 -11.50 -2.94 5.95
N ASP A 63 -11.03 -3.73 6.92
CA ASP A 63 -10.19 -4.93 6.74
C ASP A 63 -8.75 -4.74 6.22
N ALA A 64 -8.27 -3.51 6.03
CA ALA A 64 -6.88 -3.24 5.58
C ALA A 64 -5.79 -3.43 6.67
N TYR A 65 -6.00 -4.34 7.64
CA TYR A 65 -5.10 -4.53 8.79
C TYR A 65 -3.68 -4.92 8.39
N VAL A 66 -3.54 -5.85 7.43
CA VAL A 66 -2.22 -6.30 6.95
C VAL A 66 -1.47 -5.16 6.27
N ILE A 67 -2.17 -4.28 5.55
CA ILE A 67 -1.59 -3.08 4.96
C ILE A 67 -1.09 -2.15 6.08
N VAL A 68 -1.91 -1.88 7.10
CA VAL A 68 -1.52 -1.03 8.23
C VAL A 68 -0.28 -1.56 8.96
N ASP A 69 -0.21 -2.88 9.17
CA ASP A 69 0.87 -3.52 9.93
C ASP A 69 2.19 -3.61 9.16
N SER A 70 2.13 -3.69 7.82
CA SER A 70 3.31 -3.90 6.97
C SER A 70 3.76 -2.66 6.20
N LEU A 71 2.99 -1.57 6.23
CA LEU A 71 3.29 -0.36 5.48
C LEU A 71 4.52 0.36 6.05
N GLU A 72 5.54 0.51 5.23
CA GLU A 72 6.81 1.12 5.61
C GLU A 72 7.43 1.95 4.47
N THR A 73 8.35 2.85 4.85
CA THR A 73 9.20 3.57 3.90
C THR A 73 10.44 2.74 3.59
N MET A 74 10.67 2.43 2.33
CA MET A 74 11.88 1.75 1.89
C MET A 74 13.03 2.76 1.75
N SER A 75 14.20 2.41 2.29
CA SER A 75 15.46 3.17 2.16
C SER A 75 16.04 3.08 0.75
#